data_AF-A0A373NZ80-F1
#
_entry.id   AF-A0A373NZ80-F1
#
_cell.length_a   1.000
_cell.length_b   1.000
_cell.length_c   1.000
_cell.angle_alpha   90.00
_cell.angle_beta   90.00
_cell.angle_gamma   90.00
#
_symmetry.space_group_name_H-M   'P 1'
#
loop_
_entity.id
_entity.type
_entity.pdbx_description
1 polymer ?
#
loop_
_entity_poly.entity_id
_entity_poly.type
_entity_poly.pdbx_seq_one_letter_code
_entity_poly.pdbx_strand_id
1 'polypeptide(L)'
;MLTCASKLTGQAKSEVFRKALLSYYKAVEVKEHIINTNAAASGWSVDHISQQRLIKCPYADCGEEFVVDFSDYSDEQDSEEPMGYRCEHIFDTTDIECPECHRHLHVNGVISEYPIGAYEFEQINVEEEKA
;
A
#
# COMPACT_ATOMS: atom_id res chain seq x y z
N MET A 1 8.89 -1.49 -13.15
CA MET A 1 9.01 -2.22 -11.87
C MET A 1 10.27 -3.09 -11.76
N LEU A 2 10.37 -4.29 -12.36
CA LEU A 2 11.49 -5.22 -12.16
C LEU A 2 12.88 -4.65 -12.50
N THR A 3 13.00 -3.83 -13.55
CA THR A 3 14.26 -3.16 -13.89
C THR A 3 14.71 -2.15 -12.82
N CYS A 4 13.75 -1.46 -12.19
CA CYS A 4 14.04 -0.53 -11.10
C CYS A 4 14.48 -1.31 -9.85
N ALA A 5 13.69 -2.31 -9.44
CA ALA A 5 14.00 -3.16 -8.30
C ALA A 5 15.35 -3.89 -8.45
N SER A 6 15.68 -4.39 -9.65
CA SER A 6 16.97 -5.00 -9.96
C SER A 6 18.15 -4.03 -9.79
N LYS A 7 17.99 -2.77 -10.21
CA LYS A 7 19.02 -1.73 -10.02
C LYS A 7 19.20 -1.36 -8.56
N LEU A 8 18.11 -1.16 -7.83
CA LEU A 8 18.13 -0.78 -6.40
C LEU A 8 18.68 -1.89 -5.51
N THR A 9 18.35 -3.16 -5.81
CA THR A 9 18.78 -4.32 -5.00
C THR A 9 20.10 -4.92 -5.44
N GLY A 10 20.63 -4.53 -6.61
CA GLY A 10 21.81 -5.15 -7.21
C GLY A 10 21.61 -6.60 -7.68
N GLN A 11 20.38 -7.11 -7.65
CA GLN A 11 20.06 -8.49 -8.01
C GLN A 11 19.62 -8.61 -9.47
N ALA A 12 19.85 -9.76 -10.09
CA ALA A 12 19.31 -10.05 -11.41
C ALA A 12 17.77 -9.99 -11.39
N LYS A 13 17.14 -9.52 -12.48
CA LYS A 13 15.67 -9.41 -12.57
C LYS A 13 14.94 -10.72 -12.27
N SER A 14 15.50 -11.85 -12.71
CA SER A 14 14.98 -13.20 -12.46
C SER A 14 15.02 -13.57 -10.98
N GLU A 15 16.06 -13.14 -10.27
CA GLU A 15 16.22 -13.35 -8.83
C GLU A 15 15.16 -12.55 -8.05
N VAL A 16 14.99 -11.27 -8.41
CA VAL A 16 13.97 -10.38 -7.82
C VAL A 16 12.58 -10.98 -8.01
N PHE A 17 12.26 -11.43 -9.23
CA PHE A 17 10.98 -12.03 -9.54
C PHE A 17 10.73 -13.33 -8.77
N ARG A 18 11.74 -14.22 -8.70
CA ARG A 18 11.63 -15.48 -7.94
C ARG A 18 11.39 -15.22 -6.46
N LYS A 19 12.09 -14.24 -5.86
CA LYS A 19 11.91 -13.88 -4.45
C LYS A 19 10.52 -13.30 -4.19
N ALA A 20 10.04 -12.42 -5.07
CA ALA A 20 8.68 -11.88 -4.99
C ALA A 20 7.63 -13.00 -5.06
N LEU A 21 7.77 -13.92 -6.03
CA LEU A 21 6.89 -15.08 -6.15
C LEU A 21 6.93 -16.00 -4.93
N LEU A 22 8.11 -16.29 -4.39
CA LEU A 22 8.26 -17.10 -3.18
C LEU A 22 7.61 -16.43 -1.96
N SER A 23 7.78 -15.12 -1.82
CA SER A 23 7.15 -14.35 -0.75
C SER A 23 5.63 -14.39 -0.87
N TYR A 24 5.11 -14.18 -2.08
CA TYR A 24 3.68 -14.25 -2.35
C TYR A 24 3.12 -15.66 -2.08
N TYR A 25 3.79 -16.71 -2.57
CA TYR A 25 3.38 -18.10 -2.34
C TYR A 25 3.28 -18.43 -0.86
N LYS A 26 4.28 -18.02 -0.05
CA LYS A 26 4.23 -18.21 1.41
C LYS A 26 3.07 -17.46 2.06
N ALA A 27 2.78 -16.23 1.61
CA ALA A 27 1.64 -15.47 2.10
C ALA A 27 0.32 -16.20 1.77
N VAL A 28 0.22 -16.79 0.58
CA VAL A 28 -0.93 -17.61 0.17
C VAL A 28 -1.06 -18.88 1.02
N GLU A 29 0.04 -19.60 1.29
CA GLU A 29 0.02 -20.78 2.18
C GLU A 29 -0.49 -20.43 3.58
N VAL A 30 -0.08 -19.28 4.12
CA VAL A 30 -0.57 -18.78 5.42
C VAL A 30 -2.07 -18.47 5.36
N LYS A 31 -2.53 -17.77 4.32
CA LYS A 31 -3.97 -17.49 4.13
C LYS A 31 -4.80 -18.76 4.03
N GLU A 32 -4.36 -19.75 3.24
CA GLU A 32 -5.03 -21.04 3.10
C GLU A 32 -5.13 -21.76 4.46
N HIS A 33 -4.06 -21.75 5.24
CA HIS A 33 -4.07 -22.35 6.57
C HIS A 33 -5.02 -21.63 7.55
N ILE A 34 -5.06 -20.29 7.54
CA ILE A 34 -5.97 -19.48 8.37
C ILE A 34 -7.43 -19.77 8.04
N ILE A 35 -7.78 -19.80 6.75
CA ILE A 35 -9.13 -20.14 6.25
C ILE A 35 -9.52 -21.55 6.71
N ASN A 36 -8.63 -22.53 6.52
CA ASN A 36 -8.89 -23.93 6.85
C ASN A 36 -9.00 -24.20 8.37
N THR A 37 -8.47 -23.32 9.22
CA THR A 37 -8.47 -23.51 10.68
C THR A 37 -9.54 -22.71 11.42
N ASN A 38 -10.42 -21.96 10.72
CA ASN A 38 -11.35 -21.00 11.34
C ASN A 38 -10.66 -20.03 12.32
N ALA A 39 -9.38 -19.74 12.09
CA ALA A 39 -8.56 -18.85 12.92
C ALA A 39 -8.92 -17.35 12.73
N ALA A 40 -9.94 -17.04 11.93
CA ALA A 40 -10.59 -15.73 11.91
C ALA A 40 -11.14 -15.31 13.29
N ALA A 41 -11.38 -16.26 14.20
CA ALA A 41 -11.77 -15.97 15.58
C ALA A 41 -10.66 -15.35 16.46
N SER A 42 -9.41 -15.32 15.96
CA SER A 42 -8.24 -14.88 16.75
C SER A 42 -8.00 -13.37 16.73
N GLY A 43 -8.70 -12.60 15.89
CA GLY A 43 -8.55 -11.14 15.81
C GLY A 43 -7.17 -10.67 15.33
N TRP A 44 -6.39 -11.52 14.65
CA TRP A 44 -5.13 -11.13 14.02
C TRP A 44 -5.42 -10.52 12.64
N SER A 45 -5.32 -9.20 12.53
CA SER A 45 -5.51 -8.43 11.28
C SER A 45 -4.32 -8.58 10.31
N VAL A 46 -4.02 -9.82 9.93
CA VAL A 46 -2.97 -10.16 8.92
C VAL A 46 -3.52 -10.06 7.50
N ASP A 47 -4.77 -9.65 7.38
CA ASP A 47 -5.53 -9.80 6.17
C ASP A 47 -5.33 -8.62 5.20
N HIS A 48 -4.91 -7.42 5.64
CA HIS A 48 -4.76 -6.26 4.77
C HIS A 48 -3.32 -6.06 4.22
N ILE A 49 -3.21 -5.42 3.05
CA ILE A 49 -1.91 -4.99 2.48
C ILE A 49 -1.32 -3.78 3.22
N SER A 50 -0.01 -3.57 3.09
CA SER A 50 0.63 -2.35 3.58
C SER A 50 0.15 -1.13 2.80
N GLN A 51 -0.22 -0.07 3.52
CA GLN A 51 -0.60 1.22 2.97
C GLN A 51 0.57 2.22 2.90
N GLN A 52 1.80 1.78 3.20
CA GLN A 52 2.99 2.63 3.13
C GLN A 52 3.36 2.93 1.68
N ARG A 53 3.51 4.20 1.34
CA ARG A 53 3.89 4.65 0.00
C ARG A 53 4.94 5.73 0.04
N LEU A 54 5.88 5.63 -0.90
CA LEU A 54 6.81 6.70 -1.21
C LEU A 54 6.05 7.76 -2.01
N ILE A 55 5.85 8.94 -1.42
CA ILE A 55 5.28 10.09 -2.11
C ILE A 55 6.36 11.15 -2.32
N LYS A 56 6.12 12.04 -3.28
CA LYS A 56 7.00 13.15 -3.58
C LYS A 56 6.33 14.46 -3.18
N CYS A 57 7.06 15.31 -2.48
CA CYS A 57 6.62 16.66 -2.14
C CYS A 57 6.23 17.41 -3.42
N PRO A 58 5.00 17.96 -3.51
CA PRO A 58 4.47 18.61 -4.70
C PRO A 58 5.06 20.00 -4.91
N TYR A 59 5.60 20.62 -3.87
CA TYR A 59 6.23 21.93 -3.94
C TYR A 59 7.49 21.91 -4.82
N ALA A 60 7.48 22.72 -5.87
CA ALA A 60 8.54 22.77 -6.89
C ALA A 60 9.94 23.12 -6.34
N ASP A 61 10.01 23.81 -5.21
CA ASP A 61 11.25 24.21 -4.53
C ASP A 61 11.77 23.17 -3.51
N CYS A 62 11.04 22.07 -3.30
CA CYS A 62 11.45 20.99 -2.39
C CYS A 62 11.61 19.65 -3.13
N GLY A 63 10.51 19.04 -3.59
CA GLY A 63 10.56 17.78 -4.33
C GLY A 63 11.12 16.57 -3.59
N GLU A 64 11.24 16.61 -2.25
CA GLU A 64 11.71 15.49 -1.43
C GLU A 64 10.80 14.26 -1.55
N GLU A 65 11.37 13.06 -1.56
CA GLU A 65 10.64 11.80 -1.58
C GLU A 65 10.66 11.15 -0.20
N PHE A 66 9.48 10.87 0.38
CA PHE A 66 9.38 10.31 1.73
C PHE A 66 8.22 9.31 1.84
N VAL A 67 8.33 8.42 2.83
CA VAL A 67 7.33 7.37 3.04
C VAL A 67 6.23 7.87 3.97
N VAL A 68 4.99 7.69 3.55
CA VAL A 68 3.78 7.94 4.35
C VAL A 68 3.04 6.64 4.53
N ASP A 69 2.53 6.40 5.74
CA ASP A 69 1.59 5.32 6.01
C ASP A 69 0.16 5.84 5.92
N PHE A 70 -0.60 5.41 4.90
CA PHE A 70 -1.96 5.90 4.69
C PHE A 70 -2.99 5.27 5.63
N SER A 71 -2.62 4.22 6.38
CA SER A 71 -3.54 3.58 7.34
C SER A 71 -4.07 4.53 8.40
N ASP A 72 -3.29 5.57 8.72
CA ASP A 72 -3.64 6.56 9.75
C ASP A 72 -4.62 7.63 9.23
N TYR A 73 -4.85 7.68 7.92
CA TYR A 73 -5.62 8.72 7.23
C TYR A 73 -6.78 8.18 6.39
N SER A 74 -6.92 6.85 6.30
CA SER A 74 -7.87 6.19 5.41
C SER A 74 -9.12 5.71 6.13
N ASP A 75 -10.28 5.87 5.49
CA ASP A 75 -11.49 5.14 5.80
C ASP A 75 -11.58 3.87 4.93
N GLU A 76 -12.09 2.78 5.50
CA GLU A 76 -12.24 1.49 4.82
C GLU A 76 -13.65 1.31 4.24
N GLN A 77 -13.73 0.86 2.99
CA GLN A 77 -14.98 0.47 2.35
C GLN A 77 -14.88 -0.96 1.81
N ASP A 78 -15.71 -1.85 2.35
CA ASP A 78 -15.71 -3.27 1.99
C ASP A 78 -16.85 -3.65 1.03
N SER A 79 -16.56 -4.55 0.09
CA SER A 79 -17.58 -5.15 -0.79
C SER A 79 -17.28 -6.63 -1.07
N GLU A 80 -18.30 -7.48 -1.01
CA GLU A 80 -18.16 -8.91 -1.34
C GLU A 80 -18.16 -9.11 -2.87
N GLU A 81 -17.14 -9.83 -3.36
CA GLU A 81 -16.89 -10.08 -4.77
C GLU A 81 -16.60 -11.59 -4.98
N PRO A 82 -16.58 -12.11 -6.23
CA PRO A 82 -16.49 -13.56 -6.48
C PRO A 82 -15.29 -14.29 -5.87
N MET A 83 -14.17 -13.59 -5.63
CA MET A 83 -12.92 -14.16 -5.07
C MET A 83 -12.76 -13.85 -3.57
N GLY A 84 -13.75 -13.25 -2.92
CA GLY A 84 -13.72 -12.81 -1.53
C GLY A 84 -14.07 -11.33 -1.39
N TYR A 85 -13.78 -10.74 -0.23
CA TYR A 85 -13.99 -9.32 -0.03
C TYR A 85 -12.94 -8.49 -0.77
N ARG A 86 -13.36 -7.35 -1.32
CA ARG A 86 -12.54 -6.21 -1.66
C ARG A 86 -12.59 -5.23 -0.49
N CYS A 87 -11.45 -4.64 -0.14
CA CYS A 87 -11.36 -3.49 0.77
C CYS A 87 -10.73 -2.32 0.00
N GLU A 88 -11.37 -1.17 0.05
CA GLU A 88 -10.86 0.09 -0.49
C GLU A 88 -10.49 1.02 0.66
N HIS A 89 -9.22 1.39 0.75
CA HIS A 89 -8.70 2.37 1.71
C HIS A 89 -8.71 3.75 1.04
N ILE A 90 -9.71 4.57 1.38
CA ILE A 90 -9.97 5.87 0.78
C ILE A 90 -9.48 6.96 1.73
N PHE A 91 -8.70 7.91 1.22
CA PHE A 91 -8.17 9.01 2.02
C PHE A 91 -8.27 10.34 1.26
N ASP A 92 -8.53 11.40 2.01
CA ASP A 92 -8.52 12.79 1.58
C ASP A 92 -8.09 13.64 2.79
N THR A 93 -6.81 13.98 2.87
CA THR A 93 -6.21 14.60 4.07
C THR A 93 -5.24 15.72 3.72
N THR A 94 -5.14 16.69 4.64
CA THR A 94 -4.13 17.76 4.65
C THR A 94 -3.12 17.61 5.79
N ASP A 95 -3.21 16.53 6.58
CA ASP A 95 -2.45 16.37 7.83
C ASP A 95 -1.02 15.82 7.62
N ILE A 96 -0.60 15.67 6.37
CA ILE A 96 0.73 15.15 6.00
C ILE A 96 1.69 16.32 5.81
N GLU A 97 2.73 16.37 6.65
CA GLU A 97 3.78 17.36 6.59
C GLU A 97 5.03 16.81 5.88
N CYS A 98 5.60 17.58 4.95
CA CYS A 98 6.88 17.23 4.33
C CYS A 98 8.03 17.34 5.36
N PRO A 99 8.86 16.29 5.54
CA PRO A 99 9.94 16.29 6.54
C PRO A 99 11.06 17.28 6.25
N GLU A 100 11.20 17.75 5.00
CA GLU A 100 12.27 18.67 4.58
C GLU A 100 11.82 20.14 4.62
N CYS A 101 10.65 20.46 4.05
CA CYS A 101 10.19 21.85 3.94
C CYS A 101 9.10 22.25 4.95
N HIS A 102 8.65 21.30 5.78
CA HIS A 102 7.68 21.52 6.86
C HIS A 102 6.33 22.10 6.42
N ARG A 103 6.00 21.95 5.14
CA ARG A 103 4.71 22.35 4.58
C ARG A 103 3.77 21.17 4.53
N HIS A 104 2.50 21.44 4.81
CA HIS A 104 1.43 20.45 4.70
C HIS A 104 1.09 20.21 3.22
N LEU A 105 0.69 18.99 2.93
CA LEU A 105 0.34 18.51 1.60
C LEU A 105 -1.12 18.11 1.57
N HIS A 106 -1.81 18.38 0.46
CA HIS A 106 -3.12 17.77 0.23
C HIS A 106 -2.92 16.45 -0.50
N VAL A 107 -3.35 15.36 0.11
CA VAL A 107 -3.26 14.02 -0.48
C VAL A 107 -4.64 13.39 -0.53
N ASN A 108 -5.05 12.96 -1.72
CA ASN A 108 -6.30 12.21 -1.89
C ASN A 108 -6.07 10.98 -2.78
N GLY A 109 -6.85 9.94 -2.54
CA GLY A 109 -6.70 8.72 -3.32
C GLY A 109 -7.41 7.52 -2.74
N VAL A 110 -7.11 6.38 -3.36
CA VAL A 110 -7.57 5.06 -2.95
C VAL A 110 -6.44 4.05 -3.12
N ILE A 111 -6.31 3.14 -2.16
CA ILE A 111 -5.54 1.91 -2.27
C ILE A 111 -6.53 0.75 -2.16
N SER A 112 -6.58 -0.10 -3.18
CA SER A 112 -7.55 -1.19 -3.26
C SER A 112 -6.88 -2.55 -3.15
N GLU A 113 -7.47 -3.43 -2.36
CA GLU A 113 -7.09 -4.83 -2.25
C GLU A 113 -8.24 -5.77 -2.59
N TYR A 114 -7.96 -6.75 -3.44
CA TYR A 114 -8.92 -7.77 -3.85
C TYR A 114 -8.24 -9.05 -4.36
N PRO A 115 -8.52 -10.22 -3.73
CA PRO A 115 -9.18 -10.34 -2.43
C PRO A 115 -8.36 -9.70 -1.31
N ILE A 116 -8.97 -9.45 -0.16
CA ILE A 116 -8.31 -8.89 1.04
C ILE A 116 -6.87 -9.42 1.19
N GLY A 117 -5.91 -8.49 1.29
CA GLY A 117 -4.48 -8.74 1.39
C GLY A 117 -3.77 -9.06 0.10
N ALA A 118 -4.38 -8.76 -1.04
CA ALA A 118 -3.75 -8.78 -2.35
C ALA A 118 -3.99 -7.43 -3.02
N TYR A 119 -2.91 -6.75 -3.41
CA TYR A 119 -3.00 -5.48 -4.14
C TYR A 119 -3.78 -5.65 -5.44
N GLU A 120 -4.82 -4.85 -5.65
CA GLU A 120 -5.57 -4.75 -6.90
C GLU A 120 -5.08 -3.55 -7.72
N PHE A 121 -5.28 -2.34 -7.18
CA PHE A 121 -4.84 -1.10 -7.79
C PHE A 121 -4.68 0.03 -6.75
N GLU A 122 -4.09 1.14 -7.16
CA GLU A 122 -4.09 2.39 -6.39
C GLU A 122 -4.17 3.60 -7.32
N GLN A 123 -4.73 4.68 -6.80
CA GLN A 123 -4.70 6.01 -7.41
C GLN A 123 -4.46 7.03 -6.31
N ILE A 124 -3.32 7.72 -6.36
CA ILE A 124 -2.89 8.67 -5.34
C ILE A 124 -2.52 9.99 -6.02
N ASN A 125 -3.15 11.07 -5.60
CA ASN A 125 -2.83 12.43 -6.02
C ASN A 125 -2.25 13.20 -4.84
N VAL A 126 -1.14 13.90 -5.09
CA VAL A 126 -0.46 14.74 -4.11
C VAL A 126 -0.40 16.15 -4.69
N GLU A 127 -1.03 17.09 -4.00
CA GLU A 127 -1.14 18.50 -4.40
C GLU A 127 -0.59 19.42 -3.29
N GLU A 128 -0.22 20.64 -3.68
CA GLU A 128 0.09 21.69 -2.71
C GLU A 128 -1.17 22.03 -1.90
N GLU A 129 -1.04 22.20 -0.59
CA GLU A 129 -2.15 22.68 0.22
C GLU A 129 -2.54 24.10 -0.23
N LYS A 130 -3.80 24.27 -0.67
CA LYS A 130 -4.34 25.57 -1.06
C LYS A 130 -4.78 26.29 0.22
N ALA A 131 -4.05 27.35 0.55
CA ALA A 131 -4.38 28.29 1.63
C ALA A 131 -5.75 28.95 1.46
#